data_AF-A0A4Q5Y9C8-F1
#
_entry.id   AF-A0A4Q5Y9C8-F1
#
_cell.length_a   1.000
_cell.length_b   1.000
_cell.length_c   1.000
_cell.angle_alpha   90.00
_cell.angle_beta   90.00
_cell.angle_gamma   90.00
#
_symmetry.space_group_name_H-M   'P 1'
#
loop_
_entity.id
_entity.type
_entity.pdbx_description
1 polymer ?
#
loop_
_entity_poly.entity_id
_entity_poly.type
_entity_poly.pdbx_seq_one_letter_code
_entity_poly.pdbx_strand_id
1 'polypeptide(L)'
;MLNTQFRMPSEQINFNGQNVQFANFGILDSSGNRATINGNILVRSFSDMNMDLRLRATNWQAMSSTAEQNKDFYGRLFLTTNMTIQGPLAAPSIDGSLNILKGTSVTATVPATQTTIQESEGIVEFIDASNPNRYTMLTTKDTSRKLGQFAPGSNINLNVSSDEEAEFSVIVDEGTGDFVKIRGKADLNTTVAPDGTLGIVGTYEIKEGSYHFNYNFIRRLFKIQPGSRITFSGDPNDAELDVTAVYEANVPPYDLVSRQVPDPSTLVFFKQRLPFEVEMKLTGPLMKPDINFDIVLPEDRNYRVSGDVQDLVNARLSQLRQSPSEMNKQVFALIILNRFVTENVFESGVEGGGVSN
;
A
#
# COMPACT_ATOMS: atom_id res chain seq x y z
N MET A 1 7.63 -12.76 -15.89
CA MET A 1 7.85 -14.16 -15.44
C MET A 1 8.71 -14.11 -14.18
N LEU A 2 8.43 -14.93 -13.15
CA LEU A 2 9.00 -14.86 -11.77
C LEU A 2 10.53 -15.13 -11.64
N ASN A 3 11.22 -15.25 -12.79
CA ASN A 3 12.66 -15.41 -12.99
C ASN A 3 13.42 -16.25 -11.95
N THR A 4 12.87 -17.41 -11.58
CA THR A 4 13.50 -18.34 -10.63
C THR A 4 13.98 -19.58 -11.37
N GLN A 5 15.19 -20.04 -11.07
CA GLN A 5 15.72 -21.29 -11.61
C GLN A 5 15.27 -22.47 -10.75
N PHE A 6 14.64 -23.46 -11.39
CA PHE A 6 14.23 -24.70 -10.75
C PHE A 6 15.05 -25.88 -11.29
N ARG A 7 15.42 -26.80 -10.41
CA ARG A 7 16.17 -28.01 -10.76
C ARG A 7 15.37 -29.26 -10.40
N MET A 8 15.42 -30.28 -11.25
CA MET A 8 14.75 -31.57 -11.01
C MET A 8 15.84 -32.65 -10.91
N PRO A 9 16.20 -33.10 -9.70
CA PRO A 9 17.35 -33.99 -9.50
C PRO A 9 17.00 -35.43 -9.89
N SER A 10 17.21 -35.79 -11.16
CA SER A 10 17.03 -37.16 -11.68
C SER A 10 15.65 -37.76 -11.36
N GLU A 11 14.62 -36.93 -11.47
CA GLU A 11 13.25 -37.31 -11.18
C GLU A 11 12.70 -38.27 -12.24
N GLN A 12 11.96 -39.29 -11.80
CA GLN A 12 11.35 -40.28 -12.68
C GLN A 12 9.86 -39.97 -12.85
N ILE A 13 9.40 -40.00 -14.11
CA ILE A 13 7.99 -39.90 -14.45
C ILE A 13 7.57 -41.25 -15.03
N ASN A 14 6.57 -41.87 -14.41
CA ASN A 14 6.10 -43.18 -14.84
C ASN A 14 4.96 -43.00 -15.85
N PHE A 15 5.15 -43.56 -17.05
CA PHE A 15 4.11 -43.61 -18.08
C PHE A 15 3.46 -44.98 -18.08
N ASN A 16 2.16 -45.03 -17.80
CA ASN A 16 1.37 -46.25 -17.87
C ASN A 16 0.17 -46.03 -18.80
N GLY A 17 0.40 -46.29 -20.10
CA GLY A 17 -0.59 -46.02 -21.15
C GLY A 17 -0.91 -44.53 -21.24
N GLN A 18 -2.16 -44.18 -20.94
CA GLN A 18 -2.65 -42.80 -20.91
C GLN A 18 -2.36 -42.08 -19.57
N ASN A 19 -1.83 -42.78 -18.57
CA ASN A 19 -1.59 -42.20 -17.26
C ASN A 19 -0.12 -41.77 -17.11
N VAL A 20 0.09 -40.49 -16.79
CA VAL A 20 1.39 -39.94 -16.40
C VAL A 20 1.40 -39.80 -14.88
N GLN A 21 2.22 -40.60 -14.21
CA GLN A 21 2.26 -40.66 -12.75
C GLN A 21 3.48 -39.94 -12.19
N PHE A 22 3.22 -39.09 -11.19
CA PHE A 22 4.21 -38.40 -10.39
C PHE A 22 4.23 -39.02 -8.99
N ALA A 23 5.32 -39.69 -8.65
CA ALA A 23 5.53 -40.29 -7.34
C ALA A 23 6.69 -39.56 -6.65
N ASN A 24 6.36 -38.71 -5.68
CA ASN A 24 7.33 -37.87 -4.95
C ASN A 24 8.24 -37.03 -5.86
N PHE A 25 7.67 -36.53 -6.97
CA PHE A 25 8.41 -35.78 -7.98
C PHE A 25 8.94 -34.47 -7.38
N GLY A 26 10.24 -34.39 -7.22
CA GLY A 26 10.95 -33.28 -6.59
C GLY A 26 11.32 -32.17 -7.55
N ILE A 27 11.00 -30.96 -7.16
CA ILE A 27 11.53 -29.75 -7.77
C ILE A 27 12.36 -29.08 -6.68
N LEU A 28 13.55 -28.59 -7.01
CA LEU A 28 14.41 -27.82 -6.13
C LEU A 28 14.45 -26.35 -6.58
N ASP A 29 14.37 -25.43 -5.63
CA ASP A 29 14.56 -24.00 -5.90
C ASP A 29 16.05 -23.63 -5.98
N SER A 30 16.33 -22.35 -6.20
CA SER A 30 17.69 -21.81 -6.22
C SER A 30 18.44 -21.97 -4.90
N SER A 31 17.70 -22.03 -3.79
CA SER A 31 18.24 -22.20 -2.44
C SER A 31 18.36 -23.67 -2.01
N GLY A 32 17.91 -24.61 -2.86
CA GLY A 32 17.94 -26.05 -2.58
C GLY A 32 16.78 -26.57 -1.73
N ASN A 33 15.77 -25.75 -1.41
CA ASN A 33 14.55 -26.26 -0.78
C ASN A 33 13.81 -27.15 -1.79
N ARG A 34 12.96 -28.07 -1.32
CA ARG A 34 12.25 -29.05 -2.16
C ARG A 34 10.74 -28.81 -2.16
N ALA A 35 10.16 -28.74 -3.36
CA ALA A 35 8.74 -28.90 -3.61
C ALA A 35 8.51 -30.31 -4.13
N THR A 36 7.40 -30.92 -3.77
CA THR A 36 7.02 -32.28 -4.18
C THR A 36 5.66 -32.27 -4.86
N ILE A 37 5.59 -32.91 -6.01
CA ILE A 37 4.35 -33.18 -6.73
C ILE A 37 4.04 -34.67 -6.62
N ASN A 38 2.81 -34.99 -6.21
CA ASN A 38 2.30 -36.35 -6.17
C ASN A 38 0.97 -36.42 -6.88
N GLY A 39 0.75 -37.46 -7.69
CA GLY A 39 -0.54 -37.66 -8.34
C GLY A 39 -0.39 -38.12 -9.77
N ASN A 40 -1.44 -37.88 -10.57
CA ASN A 40 -1.53 -38.39 -11.92
C ASN A 40 -2.08 -37.35 -12.88
N ILE A 41 -1.71 -37.48 -14.15
CA ILE A 41 -2.35 -36.79 -15.27
C ILE A 41 -2.84 -37.87 -16.22
N LEU A 42 -4.15 -37.92 -16.44
CA LEU A 42 -4.77 -38.76 -17.47
C LEU A 42 -4.74 -38.00 -18.81
N VAL A 43 -3.96 -38.50 -19.75
CA VAL A 43 -3.77 -37.95 -21.09
C VAL A 43 -4.57 -38.77 -22.10
N ARG A 44 -5.77 -38.33 -22.44
CA ARG A 44 -6.57 -38.92 -23.52
C ARG A 44 -6.12 -38.37 -24.88
N SER A 45 -5.79 -37.09 -24.91
CA SER A 45 -5.11 -36.39 -26.01
C SER A 45 -4.35 -35.18 -25.46
N PHE A 46 -3.55 -34.48 -26.27
CA PHE A 46 -2.91 -33.23 -25.83
C PHE A 46 -3.92 -32.09 -25.57
N SER A 47 -5.16 -32.20 -26.04
CA SER A 47 -6.24 -31.26 -25.76
C SER A 47 -7.19 -31.73 -24.64
N ASP A 48 -7.07 -32.99 -24.22
CA ASP A 48 -7.89 -33.63 -23.17
C ASP A 48 -6.96 -34.29 -22.15
N MET A 49 -6.50 -33.46 -21.22
CA MET A 49 -5.68 -33.86 -20.08
C MET A 49 -6.41 -33.51 -18.80
N ASN A 50 -6.57 -34.49 -17.91
CA ASN A 50 -7.21 -34.34 -16.62
C ASN A 50 -6.20 -34.61 -15.50
N MET A 51 -6.09 -33.69 -14.55
CA MET A 51 -5.10 -33.70 -13.49
C MET A 51 -5.75 -34.14 -12.18
N ASP A 52 -4.99 -34.87 -11.37
CA ASP A 52 -5.22 -35.03 -9.94
C ASP A 52 -3.84 -35.00 -9.27
N LEU A 53 -3.41 -33.79 -8.92
CA LEU A 53 -2.07 -33.49 -8.44
C LEU A 53 -2.14 -32.86 -7.05
N ARG A 54 -1.18 -33.20 -6.21
CA ARG A 54 -0.92 -32.57 -4.92
C ARG A 54 0.45 -31.95 -4.95
N LEU A 55 0.53 -30.64 -4.76
CA LEU A 55 1.75 -29.88 -4.64
C LEU A 55 1.97 -29.54 -3.16
N ARG A 56 3.15 -29.90 -2.64
CA ARG A 56 3.61 -29.46 -1.33
C ARG A 56 4.97 -28.82 -1.45
N ALA A 57 5.16 -27.69 -0.79
CA ALA A 57 6.47 -27.07 -0.67
C ALA A 57 6.63 -26.46 0.72
N THR A 58 7.83 -26.53 1.26
CA THR A 58 8.16 -25.98 2.58
C THR A 58 9.37 -25.08 2.44
N ASN A 59 9.28 -23.86 2.97
CA ASN A 59 10.33 -22.85 2.86
C ASN A 59 10.81 -22.59 1.43
N TRP A 60 9.88 -22.64 0.47
CA TRP A 60 10.18 -22.60 -0.95
C TRP A 60 10.32 -21.17 -1.47
N GLN A 61 11.40 -20.90 -2.18
CA GLN A 61 11.60 -19.64 -2.90
C GLN A 61 10.83 -19.66 -4.23
N ALA A 62 9.59 -19.18 -4.20
CA ALA A 62 8.70 -19.16 -5.36
C ALA A 62 9.06 -18.07 -6.38
N MET A 63 9.68 -16.98 -5.93
CA MET A 63 10.11 -15.87 -6.77
C MET A 63 11.48 -15.35 -6.35
N SER A 64 12.26 -14.96 -7.35
CA SER A 64 13.55 -14.29 -7.22
C SER A 64 13.83 -13.48 -8.48
N SER A 65 13.15 -12.35 -8.64
CA SER A 65 13.30 -11.48 -9.81
C SER A 65 13.70 -10.07 -9.42
N THR A 66 14.33 -9.36 -10.36
CA THR A 66 14.66 -7.93 -10.24
C THR A 66 13.71 -7.07 -11.07
N ALA A 67 13.70 -5.76 -10.83
CA ALA A 67 12.88 -4.81 -11.58
C ALA A 67 13.20 -4.82 -13.09
N GLU A 68 14.46 -5.06 -13.47
CA GLU A 68 14.89 -5.17 -14.88
C GLU A 68 14.26 -6.39 -15.57
N GLN A 69 13.96 -7.44 -14.82
CA GLN A 69 13.40 -8.69 -15.32
C GLN A 69 11.87 -8.68 -15.33
N ASN A 70 11.25 -7.99 -14.37
CA ASN A 70 9.81 -7.79 -14.32
C ASN A 70 9.46 -6.49 -13.59
N LYS A 71 9.16 -5.42 -14.33
CA LYS A 71 8.91 -4.09 -13.76
C LYS A 71 7.65 -4.02 -12.90
N ASP A 72 6.65 -4.83 -13.23
CA ASP A 72 5.33 -4.75 -12.57
C ASP A 72 5.31 -5.51 -11.24
N PHE A 73 6.14 -6.55 -11.09
CA PHE A 73 6.14 -7.43 -9.92
C PHE A 73 7.47 -8.18 -9.77
N TYR A 74 8.24 -7.85 -8.73
CA TYR A 74 9.58 -8.40 -8.51
C TYR A 74 9.95 -8.53 -7.04
N GLY A 75 11.10 -9.14 -6.77
CA GLY A 75 11.64 -9.34 -5.43
C GLY A 75 11.83 -10.82 -5.11
N ARG A 76 11.79 -11.15 -3.81
CA ARG A 76 11.95 -12.50 -3.27
C ARG A 76 10.70 -12.92 -2.53
N LEU A 77 10.13 -14.06 -2.91
CA LEU A 77 8.95 -14.63 -2.25
C LEU A 77 9.30 -16.01 -1.69
N PHE A 78 9.19 -16.14 -0.36
CA PHE A 78 9.33 -17.42 0.33
C PHE A 78 7.98 -17.86 0.85
N LEU A 79 7.62 -19.12 0.61
CA LEU A 79 6.32 -19.65 1.01
C LEU A 79 6.35 -21.12 1.42
N THR A 80 5.36 -21.52 2.21
CA THR A 80 4.98 -22.92 2.43
C THR A 80 3.58 -23.13 1.85
N THR A 81 3.37 -24.23 1.14
CA THR A 81 2.10 -24.49 0.47
C THR A 81 1.72 -25.96 0.49
N ASN A 82 0.42 -26.21 0.51
CA ASN A 82 -0.20 -27.50 0.29
C ASN A 82 -1.44 -27.28 -0.57
N MET A 83 -1.36 -27.67 -1.84
CA MET A 83 -2.41 -27.46 -2.83
C MET A 83 -2.78 -28.76 -3.52
N THR A 84 -4.06 -28.88 -3.85
CA THR A 84 -4.62 -29.90 -4.71
C THR A 84 -5.04 -29.24 -6.01
N ILE A 85 -4.66 -29.82 -7.14
CA ILE A 85 -4.96 -29.34 -8.49
C ILE A 85 -5.65 -30.48 -9.22
N GLN A 86 -6.91 -30.27 -9.56
CA GLN A 86 -7.79 -31.29 -10.13
C GLN A 86 -8.47 -30.80 -11.41
N GLY A 87 -8.93 -31.74 -12.23
CA GLY A 87 -9.73 -31.42 -13.41
C GLY A 87 -8.92 -31.13 -14.67
N PRO A 88 -9.58 -30.62 -15.72
CA PRO A 88 -8.94 -30.38 -17.01
C PRO A 88 -7.82 -29.33 -16.92
N LEU A 89 -6.73 -29.52 -17.67
CA LEU A 89 -5.64 -28.53 -17.76
C LEU A 89 -6.13 -27.15 -18.21
N ALA A 90 -7.19 -27.10 -19.02
CA ALA A 90 -7.78 -25.85 -19.51
C ALA A 90 -8.63 -25.12 -18.47
N ALA A 91 -9.13 -25.82 -17.44
CA ALA A 91 -10.05 -25.29 -16.43
C ALA A 91 -9.86 -26.04 -15.09
N PRO A 92 -8.70 -25.88 -14.43
CA PRO A 92 -8.39 -26.60 -13.21
C PRO A 92 -9.22 -26.12 -12.02
N SER A 93 -9.56 -27.05 -11.12
CA SER A 93 -9.94 -26.76 -9.74
C SER A 93 -8.69 -26.76 -8.87
N ILE A 94 -8.43 -25.67 -8.15
CA ILE A 94 -7.27 -25.53 -7.28
C ILE A 94 -7.75 -25.20 -5.87
N ASP A 95 -7.41 -26.05 -4.92
CA ASP A 95 -7.79 -25.90 -3.51
C ASP A 95 -6.56 -26.05 -2.62
N GLY A 96 -6.35 -25.13 -1.67
CA GLY A 96 -5.22 -25.27 -0.74
C GLY A 96 -4.86 -24.06 0.09
N SER A 97 -3.59 -23.99 0.47
CA SER A 97 -3.05 -22.87 1.26
C SER A 97 -1.69 -22.38 0.77
N LEU A 98 -1.46 -21.08 1.01
CA LEU A 98 -0.21 -20.37 0.75
C LEU A 98 0.16 -19.57 2.00
N ASN A 99 1.19 -20.02 2.71
CA ASN A 99 1.74 -19.28 3.85
C ASN A 99 3.02 -18.56 3.43
N ILE A 100 2.96 -17.24 3.32
CA ILE A 100 4.08 -16.37 2.97
C ILE A 100 4.97 -16.22 4.21
N LEU A 101 6.27 -16.47 4.04
CA LEU A 101 7.22 -16.56 5.13
C LEU A 101 8.04 -15.27 5.27
N LYS A 102 8.63 -15.08 6.45
CA LYS A 102 9.66 -14.08 6.69
C LYS A 102 10.83 -14.20 5.70
N GLY A 103 11.52 -13.08 5.47
CA GLY A 103 12.53 -12.97 4.42
C GLY A 103 11.95 -12.70 3.03
N THR A 104 10.62 -12.76 2.88
CA THR A 104 9.90 -12.24 1.72
C THR A 104 10.07 -10.72 1.65
N SER A 105 10.38 -10.22 0.46
CA SER A 105 10.43 -8.80 0.12
C SER A 105 10.02 -8.68 -1.33
N VAL A 106 8.77 -8.27 -1.55
CA VAL A 106 8.14 -8.19 -2.86
C VAL A 106 7.75 -6.75 -3.15
N THR A 107 8.02 -6.30 -4.36
CA THR A 107 7.61 -5.00 -4.86
C THR A 107 6.66 -5.18 -6.03
N ALA A 108 5.50 -4.53 -5.93
CA ALA A 108 4.58 -4.34 -7.04
C ALA A 108 4.62 -2.88 -7.50
N THR A 109 4.41 -2.67 -8.79
CA THR A 109 4.28 -1.33 -9.37
C THR A 109 2.85 -1.16 -9.83
N VAL A 110 2.21 -0.06 -9.46
CA VAL A 110 0.89 0.28 -10.00
C VAL A 110 1.06 0.60 -11.48
N PRO A 111 0.43 -0.15 -12.41
CA PRO A 111 0.57 0.13 -13.83
C PRO A 111 0.02 1.53 -14.13
N ALA A 112 0.81 2.39 -14.77
CA ALA A 112 0.35 3.72 -15.16
C ALA A 112 -0.91 3.62 -16.04
N THR A 113 -2.06 4.06 -15.51
CA THR A 113 -3.29 4.17 -16.29
C THR A 113 -3.16 5.34 -17.25
N GLN A 114 -3.42 5.09 -18.53
CA GLN A 114 -3.48 6.18 -19.52
C GLN A 114 -4.68 7.08 -19.19
N THR A 115 -4.35 8.35 -18.92
CA THR A 115 -5.16 9.46 -18.44
C THR A 115 -6.47 9.68 -19.19
N THR A 116 -7.61 9.73 -18.48
CA THR A 116 -8.83 10.41 -18.94
C THR A 116 -9.34 11.30 -17.82
N ILE A 117 -9.45 12.60 -18.11
CA ILE A 117 -9.82 13.69 -17.19
C ILE A 117 -11.34 13.69 -16.98
N GLN A 118 -11.78 13.76 -15.72
CA GLN A 118 -13.15 14.15 -15.38
C GLN A 118 -13.11 15.08 -14.16
N GLU A 119 -13.62 16.30 -14.36
CA GLU A 119 -13.63 17.41 -13.41
C GLU A 119 -14.64 17.16 -12.26
N SER A 120 -14.34 17.64 -11.06
CA SER A 120 -15.27 17.69 -9.93
C SER A 120 -15.25 19.10 -9.34
N GLU A 121 -16.41 19.73 -9.27
CA GLU A 121 -16.61 21.06 -8.70
C GLU A 121 -16.36 21.08 -7.18
N GLY A 122 -15.66 22.10 -6.68
CA GLY A 122 -15.78 22.53 -5.27
C GLY A 122 -14.51 22.59 -4.40
N ILE A 123 -13.30 22.48 -4.95
CA ILE A 123 -12.05 22.66 -4.19
C ILE A 123 -11.40 23.98 -4.60
N VAL A 124 -10.97 24.79 -3.62
CA VAL A 124 -10.22 26.04 -3.87
C VAL A 124 -8.94 25.72 -4.65
N GLU A 125 -8.89 26.26 -5.86
CA GLU A 125 -7.83 26.09 -6.85
C GLU A 125 -6.69 27.08 -6.58
N PHE A 126 -5.53 26.59 -6.15
CA PHE A 126 -4.28 27.37 -6.19
C PHE A 126 -3.54 27.01 -7.47
N ILE A 127 -3.63 27.91 -8.46
CA ILE A 127 -2.98 27.73 -9.77
C ILE A 127 -1.49 28.03 -9.64
N ASP A 128 -0.63 27.03 -9.85
CA ASP A 128 0.76 27.25 -10.21
C ASP A 128 0.81 27.59 -11.70
N ALA A 129 1.04 28.86 -12.02
CA ALA A 129 1.05 29.38 -13.40
C ALA A 129 2.21 28.84 -14.26
N SER A 130 3.05 27.94 -13.73
CA SER A 130 4.15 27.33 -14.47
C SER A 130 3.85 25.92 -15.03
N ASN A 131 2.80 25.22 -14.55
CA ASN A 131 2.42 23.88 -15.04
C ASN A 131 0.92 23.57 -14.82
N PRO A 132 0.03 23.84 -15.80
CA PRO A 132 -1.43 23.74 -15.61
C PRO A 132 -2.02 22.32 -15.61
N ASN A 133 -1.22 21.26 -15.72
CA ASN A 133 -1.73 19.90 -15.90
C ASN A 133 -1.15 18.96 -14.86
N ARG A 134 -1.91 18.65 -13.79
CA ARG A 134 -1.98 17.32 -13.15
C ARG A 134 -2.75 17.36 -11.82
N TYR A 135 -4.06 17.37 -11.94
CA TYR A 135 -4.91 16.67 -10.98
C TYR A 135 -5.91 15.89 -11.81
N THR A 136 -5.80 14.57 -11.82
CA THR A 136 -6.71 13.73 -12.59
C THR A 136 -7.23 12.65 -11.68
N MET A 137 -8.51 12.77 -11.34
CA MET A 137 -9.27 11.70 -10.69
C MET A 137 -9.22 10.46 -11.57
N LEU A 138 -8.91 9.34 -10.93
CA LEU A 138 -8.68 8.04 -11.52
C LEU A 138 -9.95 7.54 -12.19
N THR A 139 -9.91 7.37 -13.51
CA THR A 139 -10.85 6.48 -14.20
C THR A 139 -10.25 5.07 -14.16
N THR A 140 -11.01 4.13 -13.61
CA THR A 140 -10.73 2.70 -13.56
C THR A 140 -10.71 2.10 -14.97
N LYS A 141 -9.63 2.33 -15.71
CA LYS A 141 -9.27 1.48 -16.84
C LYS A 141 -8.66 0.21 -16.28
N ASP A 142 -9.53 -0.73 -15.88
CA ASP A 142 -9.36 -2.18 -15.71
C ASP A 142 -7.89 -2.68 -15.85
N THR A 143 -7.02 -2.24 -14.93
CA THR A 143 -5.60 -2.66 -14.85
C THR A 143 -5.48 -4.08 -14.30
N SER A 144 -6.57 -4.61 -13.75
CA SER A 144 -6.78 -6.04 -13.43
C SER A 144 -6.39 -6.96 -14.60
N ARG A 145 -6.53 -6.51 -15.86
CA ARG A 145 -6.29 -7.31 -17.07
C ARG A 145 -4.84 -7.75 -17.28
N LYS A 146 -3.87 -7.24 -16.53
CA LYS A 146 -2.45 -7.61 -16.66
C LYS A 146 -1.91 -8.49 -15.54
N LEU A 147 -2.61 -8.61 -14.41
CA LEU A 147 -2.21 -9.47 -13.29
C LEU A 147 -2.85 -10.85 -13.47
N GLY A 148 -2.24 -11.66 -14.35
CA GLY A 148 -2.51 -13.10 -14.48
C GLY A 148 -3.96 -13.46 -14.82
N GLN A 149 -4.29 -13.56 -16.11
CA GLN A 149 -5.52 -14.23 -16.50
C GLN A 149 -5.46 -15.69 -16.04
N PHE A 150 -6.29 -16.04 -15.06
CA PHE A 150 -6.58 -17.44 -14.78
C PHE A 150 -7.25 -18.04 -16.01
N ALA A 151 -6.97 -19.31 -16.30
CA ALA A 151 -7.56 -19.96 -17.47
C ALA A 151 -9.10 -19.93 -17.33
N PRO A 152 -9.86 -19.50 -18.36
CA PRO A 152 -11.31 -19.46 -18.29
C PRO A 152 -11.90 -20.81 -17.82
N GLY A 153 -12.84 -20.78 -16.89
CA GLY A 153 -13.42 -22.00 -16.29
C GLY A 153 -12.66 -22.54 -15.08
N SER A 154 -11.52 -21.95 -14.69
CA SER A 154 -10.82 -22.34 -13.46
C SER A 154 -11.66 -22.06 -12.22
N ASN A 155 -11.59 -22.94 -11.23
CA ASN A 155 -12.18 -22.74 -9.92
C ASN A 155 -11.07 -22.76 -8.87
N ILE A 156 -10.82 -21.66 -8.18
CA ILE A 156 -9.68 -21.54 -7.26
C ILE A 156 -10.20 -21.16 -5.89
N ASN A 157 -9.66 -21.79 -4.84
CA ASN A 157 -9.92 -21.46 -3.44
C ASN A 157 -8.64 -21.66 -2.62
N LEU A 158 -8.05 -20.55 -2.19
CA LEU A 158 -6.77 -20.52 -1.51
C LEU A 158 -6.87 -19.77 -0.19
N ASN A 159 -6.44 -20.42 0.89
CA ASN A 159 -6.19 -19.73 2.16
C ASN A 159 -4.77 -19.16 2.14
N VAL A 160 -4.65 -17.84 2.13
CA VAL A 160 -3.39 -17.10 2.08
C VAL A 160 -3.12 -16.48 3.44
N SER A 161 -1.95 -16.77 4.01
CA SER A 161 -1.47 -16.12 5.23
C SER A 161 -0.09 -15.51 5.03
N SER A 162 0.28 -14.53 5.85
CA SER A 162 1.65 -14.00 5.88
C SER A 162 2.23 -13.94 7.28
N ASP A 163 3.53 -14.19 7.36
CA ASP A 163 4.37 -13.83 8.49
C ASP A 163 4.40 -12.31 8.68
N GLU A 164 4.44 -11.84 9.92
CA GLU A 164 4.44 -10.42 10.25
C GLU A 164 5.71 -9.69 9.78
N GLU A 165 6.81 -10.40 9.55
CA GLU A 165 8.05 -9.86 8.99
C GLU A 165 8.08 -9.88 7.45
N ALA A 166 7.07 -10.47 6.79
CA ALA A 166 6.99 -10.47 5.34
C ALA A 166 6.75 -9.05 4.81
N GLU A 167 7.58 -8.62 3.88
CA GLU A 167 7.62 -7.24 3.41
C GLU A 167 7.02 -7.10 2.01
N PHE A 168 6.06 -6.20 1.89
CA PHE A 168 5.43 -5.83 0.63
C PHE A 168 5.63 -4.34 0.38
N SER A 169 6.04 -4.01 -0.84
CA SER A 169 6.21 -2.63 -1.30
C SER A 169 5.34 -2.38 -2.51
N VAL A 170 4.76 -1.19 -2.58
CA VAL A 170 3.98 -0.72 -3.73
C VAL A 170 4.59 0.60 -4.19
N ILE A 171 5.03 0.64 -5.43
CA ILE A 171 5.39 1.88 -6.10
C ILE A 171 4.08 2.48 -6.61
N VAL A 172 3.69 3.61 -6.00
CA VAL A 172 2.42 4.29 -6.28
C VAL A 172 2.57 5.16 -7.53
N ASP A 173 3.67 5.90 -7.62
CA ASP A 173 3.98 6.74 -8.77
C ASP A 173 5.50 6.73 -9.02
N GLU A 174 5.92 6.15 -10.15
CA GLU A 174 7.33 6.08 -10.55
C GLU A 174 7.93 7.46 -10.86
N GLY A 175 7.11 8.42 -11.30
CA GLY A 175 7.54 9.75 -11.70
C GLY A 175 7.85 10.65 -10.51
N THR A 176 7.03 10.61 -9.46
CA THR A 176 7.30 11.31 -8.19
C THR A 176 8.27 10.53 -7.31
N GLY A 177 8.29 9.20 -7.45
CA GLY A 177 9.04 8.27 -6.61
C GLY A 177 8.27 7.85 -5.37
N ASP A 178 6.95 8.08 -5.33
CA ASP A 178 6.08 7.70 -4.21
C ASP A 178 6.01 6.19 -4.05
N PHE A 179 6.32 5.72 -2.84
CA PHE A 179 6.25 4.31 -2.52
C PHE A 179 5.76 4.06 -1.10
N VAL A 180 5.01 2.98 -0.98
CA VAL A 180 4.52 2.42 0.27
C VAL A 180 5.31 1.16 0.56
N LYS A 181 5.65 0.96 1.83
CA LYS A 181 6.33 -0.23 2.31
C LYS A 181 5.62 -0.71 3.57
N ILE A 182 5.18 -1.95 3.60
CA ILE A 182 4.42 -2.52 4.72
C ILE A 182 4.92 -3.91 5.09
N ARG A 183 4.82 -4.21 6.38
CA ARG A 183 4.98 -5.54 6.97
C ARG A 183 3.79 -5.80 7.88
N GLY A 184 3.28 -7.02 7.84
CA GLY A 184 2.02 -7.29 8.49
C GLY A 184 1.55 -8.71 8.32
N LYS A 185 0.49 -9.01 9.07
CA LYS A 185 -0.14 -10.32 9.07
C LYS A 185 -1.36 -10.29 8.16
N ALA A 186 -1.36 -11.14 7.15
CA ALA A 186 -2.49 -11.42 6.29
C ALA A 186 -3.18 -12.70 6.75
N ASP A 187 -4.50 -12.68 6.81
CA ASP A 187 -5.34 -13.87 6.91
C ASP A 187 -6.45 -13.68 5.86
N LEU A 188 -6.25 -14.25 4.67
CA LEU A 188 -7.09 -14.04 3.49
C LEU A 188 -7.57 -15.37 2.94
N ASN A 189 -8.81 -15.40 2.46
CA ASN A 189 -9.33 -16.42 1.56
C ASN A 189 -9.48 -15.80 0.17
N THR A 190 -8.82 -16.37 -0.83
CA THR A 190 -8.83 -15.90 -2.21
C THR A 190 -9.50 -16.93 -3.10
N THR A 191 -10.52 -16.51 -3.85
CA THR A 191 -11.29 -17.36 -4.74
C THR A 191 -11.28 -16.84 -6.17
N VAL A 192 -11.35 -17.76 -7.14
CA VAL A 192 -11.61 -17.44 -8.54
C VAL A 192 -12.74 -18.35 -8.99
N ALA A 193 -13.88 -17.77 -9.36
CA ALA A 193 -14.99 -18.53 -9.90
C ALA A 193 -14.76 -18.88 -11.39
N PRO A 194 -15.45 -19.90 -11.94
CA PRO A 194 -15.29 -20.30 -13.34
C PRO A 194 -15.53 -19.20 -14.38
N ASP A 195 -16.32 -18.18 -14.06
CA ASP A 195 -16.55 -17.01 -14.91
C ASP A 195 -15.41 -15.98 -14.86
N GLY A 196 -14.37 -16.23 -14.06
CA GLY A 196 -13.21 -15.38 -13.86
C GLY A 196 -13.35 -14.39 -12.70
N THR A 197 -14.48 -14.40 -11.98
CA THR A 197 -14.70 -13.49 -10.84
C THR A 197 -13.70 -13.80 -9.72
N LEU A 198 -12.87 -12.80 -9.39
CA LEU A 198 -11.92 -12.85 -8.29
C LEU A 198 -12.61 -12.37 -7.00
N GLY A 199 -12.49 -13.15 -5.94
CA GLY A 199 -12.94 -12.77 -4.59
C GLY A 199 -11.79 -12.85 -3.59
N ILE A 200 -11.73 -11.89 -2.67
CA ILE A 200 -10.86 -11.93 -1.50
C ILE A 200 -11.69 -11.57 -0.27
N VAL A 201 -11.59 -12.40 0.78
CA VAL A 201 -12.20 -12.15 2.08
C VAL A 201 -11.16 -12.28 3.16
N GLY A 202 -11.13 -11.33 4.10
CA GLY A 202 -10.23 -11.37 5.24
C GLY A 202 -9.55 -10.04 5.48
N THR A 203 -8.44 -10.05 6.22
CA THR A 203 -7.76 -8.83 6.66
C THR A 203 -6.26 -8.90 6.46
N TYR A 204 -5.66 -7.75 6.17
CA TYR A 204 -4.23 -7.50 6.32
C TYR A 204 -4.02 -6.49 7.44
N GLU A 205 -3.42 -6.91 8.56
CA GLU A 205 -3.06 -6.03 9.67
C GLU A 205 -1.62 -5.55 9.50
N ILE A 206 -1.44 -4.23 9.39
CA ILE A 206 -0.13 -3.61 9.23
C ILE A 206 0.52 -3.48 10.62
N LYS A 207 1.66 -4.14 10.81
CA LYS A 207 2.46 -4.06 12.03
C LYS A 207 3.49 -2.95 11.95
N GLU A 208 4.16 -2.84 10.80
CA GLU A 208 5.10 -1.78 10.50
C GLU A 208 4.88 -1.30 9.07
N GLY A 209 5.03 0.00 8.84
CA GLY A 209 5.04 0.49 7.48
C GLY A 209 5.45 1.93 7.36
N SER A 210 5.70 2.33 6.12
CA SER A 210 6.00 3.70 5.77
C SER A 210 5.41 4.08 4.43
N TYR A 211 5.02 5.34 4.32
CA TYR A 211 4.70 6.01 3.07
C TYR A 211 5.73 7.11 2.82
N HIS A 212 6.39 7.02 1.68
CA HIS A 212 7.36 8.01 1.23
C HIS A 212 6.67 8.97 0.29
N PHE A 213 6.37 10.16 0.81
CA PHE A 213 5.77 11.26 0.06
C PHE A 213 6.86 12.09 -0.61
N ASN A 214 6.76 12.24 -1.93
CA ASN A 214 7.71 12.94 -2.77
C ASN A 214 6.99 13.97 -3.65
N TYR A 215 7.33 15.24 -3.49
CA TYR A 215 6.79 16.32 -4.32
C TYR A 215 7.87 17.36 -4.63
N ASN A 216 8.25 17.51 -5.91
CA ASN A 216 9.40 18.32 -6.33
C ASN A 216 10.68 17.96 -5.51
N PHE A 217 11.21 18.91 -4.74
CA PHE A 217 12.38 18.74 -3.85
C PHE A 217 11.99 18.28 -2.42
N ILE A 218 10.70 18.13 -2.13
CA ILE A 218 10.18 17.77 -0.82
C ILE A 218 10.15 16.25 -0.71
N ARG A 219 10.65 15.78 0.43
CA ARG A 219 10.73 14.36 0.82
C ARG A 219 10.21 14.24 2.24
N ARG A 220 9.14 13.48 2.45
CA ARG A 220 8.55 13.24 3.77
C ARG A 220 8.30 11.76 3.98
N LEU A 221 8.67 11.29 5.15
CA LEU A 221 8.46 9.92 5.57
C LEU A 221 7.31 9.89 6.58
N PHE A 222 6.18 9.35 6.17
CA PHE A 222 5.08 9.03 7.07
C PHE A 222 5.26 7.61 7.58
N LYS A 223 5.26 7.41 8.90
CA LYS A 223 5.26 6.08 9.52
C LYS A 223 3.84 5.61 9.72
N ILE A 224 3.48 4.44 9.20
CA ILE A 224 2.16 3.86 9.41
C ILE A 224 2.06 3.38 10.86
N GLN A 225 1.01 3.81 11.55
CA GLN A 225 0.77 3.45 12.94
C GLN A 225 0.31 1.98 13.05
N PRO A 226 0.79 1.25 14.08
CA PRO A 226 0.26 -0.08 14.40
C PRO A 226 -1.25 -0.06 14.60
N GLY A 227 -1.93 -1.12 14.14
CA GLY A 227 -3.39 -1.23 14.19
C GLY A 227 -4.09 -0.82 12.90
N SER A 228 -3.36 -0.15 12.00
CA SER A 228 -3.78 0.10 10.61
C SER A 228 -4.06 -1.21 9.88
N ARG A 229 -5.10 -1.26 9.05
CA ARG A 229 -5.53 -2.49 8.38
C ARG A 229 -6.14 -2.26 6.99
N ILE A 230 -6.18 -3.33 6.22
CA ILE A 230 -6.92 -3.45 4.97
C ILE A 230 -7.92 -4.59 5.13
N THR A 231 -9.19 -4.36 4.82
CA THR A 231 -10.25 -5.36 4.95
C THR A 231 -10.82 -5.69 3.58
N PHE A 232 -10.90 -6.98 3.26
CA PHE A 232 -11.46 -7.49 2.02
C PHE A 232 -12.76 -8.23 2.31
N SER A 233 -13.81 -7.97 1.54
CA SER A 233 -15.16 -8.49 1.79
C SER A 233 -15.83 -9.11 0.55
N GLY A 234 -15.06 -9.46 -0.47
CA GLY A 234 -15.58 -9.90 -1.77
C GLY A 234 -14.71 -9.40 -2.90
N ASP A 235 -15.18 -8.42 -3.68
CA ASP A 235 -14.40 -7.82 -4.76
C ASP A 235 -13.13 -7.15 -4.19
N PRO A 236 -11.93 -7.50 -4.68
CA PRO A 236 -10.68 -6.87 -4.23
C PRO A 236 -10.60 -5.35 -4.47
N ASN A 237 -11.33 -4.82 -5.44
CA ASN A 237 -11.39 -3.38 -5.72
C ASN A 237 -12.20 -2.62 -4.66
N ASP A 238 -13.09 -3.32 -3.96
CA ASP A 238 -13.92 -2.79 -2.87
C ASP A 238 -13.27 -3.01 -1.49
N ALA A 239 -11.95 -3.28 -1.45
CA ALA A 239 -11.22 -3.39 -0.20
C ALA A 239 -11.34 -2.08 0.60
N GLU A 240 -11.49 -2.18 1.91
CA GLU A 240 -11.64 -1.03 2.82
C GLU A 240 -10.32 -0.76 3.54
N LEU A 241 -9.89 0.50 3.51
CA LEU A 241 -8.74 1.00 4.25
C LEU A 241 -9.17 1.58 5.59
N ASP A 242 -8.34 1.32 6.61
CA ASP A 242 -8.32 2.05 7.87
C ASP A 242 -6.85 2.17 8.28
N VAL A 243 -6.19 3.20 7.76
CA VAL A 243 -4.74 3.40 7.87
C VAL A 243 -4.45 4.79 8.40
N THR A 244 -3.71 4.88 9.49
CA THR A 244 -3.18 6.15 10.00
C THR A 244 -1.68 6.19 9.82
N ALA A 245 -1.16 7.25 9.19
CA ALA A 245 0.27 7.45 8.98
C ALA A 245 0.72 8.79 9.56
N VAL A 246 1.88 8.83 10.19
CA VAL A 246 2.35 9.98 10.98
C VAL A 246 3.67 10.51 10.46
N TYR A 247 3.73 11.83 10.26
CA TYR A 247 4.96 12.57 10.04
C TYR A 247 5.25 13.49 11.23
N GLU A 248 6.43 13.33 11.85
CA GLU A 248 6.84 14.19 12.97
C GLU A 248 7.49 15.50 12.46
N ALA A 249 6.84 16.62 12.75
CA ALA A 249 7.30 17.98 12.48
C ALA A 249 7.76 18.65 13.78
N ASN A 250 9.07 18.68 14.01
CA ASN A 250 9.63 19.38 15.16
C ASN A 250 9.73 20.89 14.86
N VAL A 251 8.72 21.69 15.18
CA VAL A 251 8.62 23.13 14.79
C VAL A 251 8.15 24.01 15.96
N PRO A 252 8.42 25.33 15.97
CA PRO A 252 7.87 26.21 16.99
C PRO A 252 6.36 26.45 16.77
N PRO A 253 5.51 26.43 17.83
CA PRO A 253 4.09 26.77 17.74
C PRO A 253 3.81 28.27 17.56
N TYR A 254 4.84 29.13 17.55
CA TYR A 254 4.69 30.59 17.49
C TYR A 254 3.64 31.06 16.47
N ASP A 255 3.76 30.65 15.20
CA ASP A 255 2.84 31.10 14.14
C ASP A 255 1.44 30.49 14.28
N LEU A 256 1.30 29.36 14.98
CA LEU A 256 0.01 28.71 15.26
C LEU A 256 -0.84 29.50 16.26
N VAL A 257 -0.19 30.06 17.31
CA VAL A 257 -0.88 30.66 18.47
C VAL A 257 -0.63 32.15 18.66
N SER A 258 0.21 32.79 17.84
CA SER A 258 0.63 34.19 18.04
C SER A 258 -0.51 35.19 18.19
N ARG A 259 -1.68 34.93 17.59
CA ARG A 259 -2.88 35.79 17.66
C ARG A 259 -3.70 35.56 18.93
N GLN A 260 -3.50 34.44 19.61
CA GLN A 260 -4.23 34.03 20.79
C GLN A 260 -3.51 34.40 22.09
N VAL A 261 -2.23 34.80 22.01
CA VAL A 261 -1.43 35.22 23.15
C VAL A 261 -1.72 36.70 23.49
N PRO A 262 -2.32 37.00 24.68
CA PRO A 262 -2.72 38.37 25.01
C PRO A 262 -1.55 39.31 25.32
N ASP A 263 -0.49 38.79 25.95
CA ASP A 263 0.70 39.57 26.31
C ASP A 263 1.87 39.26 25.36
N PRO A 264 2.28 40.21 24.50
CA PRO A 264 3.41 40.05 23.59
C PRO A 264 4.72 39.65 24.28
N SER A 265 4.91 39.96 25.57
CA SER A 265 6.13 39.59 26.31
C SER A 265 6.28 38.06 26.45
N THR A 266 5.16 37.34 26.47
CA THR A 266 5.11 35.89 26.65
C THR A 266 5.29 35.10 25.34
N LEU A 267 5.21 35.77 24.19
CA LEU A 267 5.39 35.16 22.86
C LEU A 267 6.75 34.47 22.69
N VAL A 268 7.76 34.88 23.46
CA VAL A 268 9.10 34.26 23.43
C VAL A 268 9.06 32.76 23.76
N PHE A 269 8.12 32.33 24.63
CA PHE A 269 8.02 30.93 25.05
C PHE A 269 7.53 30.01 23.92
N PHE A 270 6.79 30.54 22.94
CA PHE A 270 6.28 29.78 21.78
C PHE A 270 7.30 29.63 20.65
N LYS A 271 8.53 30.17 20.81
CA LYS A 271 9.64 29.96 19.88
C LYS A 271 10.37 28.63 20.12
N GLN A 272 10.09 27.94 21.23
CA GLN A 272 10.64 26.62 21.51
C GLN A 272 10.02 25.59 20.55
N ARG A 273 10.86 24.76 19.92
CA ARG A 273 10.38 23.71 19.00
C ARG A 273 9.71 22.58 19.78
N LEU A 274 8.58 22.10 19.26
CA LEU A 274 7.82 20.97 19.77
C LEU A 274 7.62 19.93 18.64
N PRO A 275 7.61 18.62 18.95
CA PRO A 275 7.45 17.54 17.97
C PRO A 275 5.97 17.30 17.68
N PHE A 276 5.40 18.07 16.75
CA PHE A 276 4.03 17.84 16.30
C PHE A 276 3.96 16.60 15.42
N GLU A 277 2.91 15.81 15.57
CA GLU A 277 2.62 14.68 14.71
C GLU A 277 1.52 15.09 13.73
N VAL A 278 1.87 15.11 12.44
CA VAL A 278 0.92 15.28 11.34
C VAL A 278 0.37 13.91 11.00
N GLU A 279 -0.89 13.67 11.36
CA GLU A 279 -1.59 12.42 11.09
C GLU A 279 -2.31 12.51 9.75
N MET A 280 -2.07 11.54 8.87
CA MET A 280 -2.83 11.30 7.65
C MET A 280 -3.66 10.04 7.86
N LYS A 281 -4.99 10.20 7.86
CA LYS A 281 -5.98 9.14 8.07
C LYS A 281 -6.60 8.80 6.72
N LEU A 282 -6.38 7.57 6.28
CA LEU A 282 -6.91 7.00 5.04
C LEU A 282 -7.99 5.98 5.41
N THR A 283 -9.24 6.33 5.14
CA THR A 283 -10.40 5.49 5.44
C THR A 283 -11.25 5.26 4.19
N GLY A 284 -12.02 4.18 4.14
CA GLY A 284 -12.93 3.94 3.03
C GLY A 284 -12.31 3.10 1.91
N PRO A 285 -12.93 3.08 0.71
CA PRO A 285 -12.52 2.18 -0.38
C PRO A 285 -11.08 2.41 -0.85
N LEU A 286 -10.31 1.33 -1.02
CA LEU A 286 -8.91 1.33 -1.44
C LEU A 286 -8.68 2.10 -2.75
N MET A 287 -9.63 1.99 -3.69
CA MET A 287 -9.54 2.65 -4.99
C MET A 287 -9.83 4.16 -4.92
N LYS A 288 -10.49 4.63 -3.86
CA LYS A 288 -10.83 6.03 -3.63
C LYS A 288 -10.97 6.29 -2.12
N PRO A 289 -9.86 6.33 -1.37
CA PRO A 289 -9.93 6.55 0.06
C PRO A 289 -10.31 7.99 0.37
N ASP A 290 -11.04 8.17 1.46
CA ASP A 290 -11.20 9.45 2.12
C ASP A 290 -9.92 9.79 2.88
N ILE A 291 -9.37 10.97 2.64
CA ILE A 291 -8.12 11.43 3.21
C ILE A 291 -8.42 12.58 4.19
N ASN A 292 -8.20 12.31 5.47
CA ASN A 292 -8.37 13.29 6.53
C ASN A 292 -7.04 13.55 7.22
N PHE A 293 -6.83 14.78 7.70
CA PHE A 293 -5.62 15.15 8.41
C PHE A 293 -5.91 15.64 9.82
N ASP A 294 -4.94 15.42 10.70
CA ASP A 294 -4.89 15.97 12.04
C ASP A 294 -3.46 16.43 12.37
N ILE A 295 -3.35 17.32 13.35
CA ILE A 295 -2.08 17.71 13.95
C ILE A 295 -2.23 17.52 15.45
N VAL A 296 -1.40 16.65 16.01
CA VAL A 296 -1.39 16.36 17.45
C VAL A 296 -0.06 16.76 18.06
N LEU A 297 -0.09 17.25 19.30
CA LEU A 297 1.08 17.35 20.15
C LEU A 297 1.02 16.15 21.11
N PRO A 298 1.91 15.15 20.99
CA PRO A 298 1.80 13.92 21.78
C PRO A 298 1.79 14.18 23.29
N GLU A 299 0.83 13.64 24.03
CA GLU A 299 0.72 13.90 25.48
C GLU A 299 1.70 13.07 26.32
N ASP A 300 2.24 11.99 25.74
CA ASP A 300 3.14 11.03 26.40
C ASP A 300 4.61 11.50 26.46
N ARG A 301 4.90 12.71 25.97
CA ARG A 301 6.26 13.26 25.91
C ARG A 301 6.45 14.40 26.92
N ASN A 302 7.62 14.41 27.56
CA ASN A 302 8.01 15.49 28.46
C ASN A 302 8.61 16.67 27.67
N TYR A 303 7.88 17.78 27.62
CA TYR A 303 8.32 19.00 26.94
C TYR A 303 9.03 19.99 27.87
N ARG A 304 10.01 20.72 27.32
CA ARG A 304 10.73 21.79 28.03
C ARG A 304 10.01 23.15 27.95
N VAL A 305 8.68 23.13 28.03
CA VAL A 305 7.81 24.32 28.03
C VAL A 305 6.82 24.21 29.19
N SER A 306 6.29 25.35 29.66
CA SER A 306 5.28 25.36 30.73
C SER A 306 3.97 24.69 30.29
N GLY A 307 3.15 24.28 31.26
CA GLY A 307 1.81 23.73 31.01
C GLY A 307 0.93 24.70 30.21
N ASP A 308 0.94 25.99 30.57
CA ASP A 308 0.16 27.02 29.87
C ASP A 308 0.46 27.11 28.35
N VAL A 309 1.72 26.87 27.95
CA VAL A 309 2.11 26.83 26.54
C VAL A 309 1.46 25.63 25.84
N GLN A 310 1.48 24.46 26.48
CA GLN A 310 0.89 23.23 25.94
C GLN A 310 -0.64 23.36 25.85
N ASP A 311 -1.28 23.90 26.89
CA ASP A 311 -2.72 24.08 26.95
C ASP A 311 -3.23 25.01 25.84
N LEU A 312 -2.54 26.14 25.61
CA LEU A 312 -2.90 27.06 24.54
C LEU A 312 -2.73 26.42 23.15
N VAL A 313 -1.63 25.69 22.95
CA VAL A 313 -1.39 24.95 21.69
C VAL A 313 -2.47 23.91 21.46
N ASN A 314 -2.80 23.08 22.46
CA ASN A 314 -3.81 22.03 22.36
C ASN A 314 -5.22 22.60 22.14
N ALA A 315 -5.57 23.71 22.81
CA ALA A 315 -6.81 24.41 22.58
C ALA A 315 -6.92 24.91 21.12
N ARG A 316 -5.82 25.45 20.58
CA ARG A 316 -5.76 25.94 19.20
C ARG A 316 -5.85 24.80 18.17
N LEU A 317 -5.15 23.69 18.40
CA LEU A 317 -5.26 22.48 17.56
C LEU A 317 -6.71 21.95 17.56
N SER A 318 -7.37 21.97 18.72
CA SER A 318 -8.78 21.55 18.85
C SER A 318 -9.73 22.46 18.08
N GLN A 319 -9.46 23.77 18.02
CA GLN A 319 -10.20 24.70 17.19
C GLN A 319 -10.00 24.42 15.70
N LEU A 320 -8.77 24.11 15.26
CA LEU A 320 -8.48 23.80 13.84
C LEU A 320 -9.25 22.56 13.36
N ARG A 321 -9.48 21.56 14.22
CA ARG A 321 -10.28 20.37 13.86
C ARG A 321 -11.73 20.69 13.48
N GLN A 322 -12.26 21.85 13.89
CA GLN A 322 -13.59 22.30 13.51
C GLN A 322 -13.65 22.90 12.09
N SER A 323 -12.49 23.17 11.48
CA SER A 323 -12.37 23.73 10.14
C SER A 323 -11.39 22.91 9.28
N PRO A 324 -11.88 21.92 8.51
CA PRO A 324 -11.04 21.06 7.69
C PRO A 324 -10.13 21.82 6.71
N SER A 325 -10.61 22.95 6.16
CA SER A 325 -9.81 23.78 5.25
C SER A 325 -8.62 24.42 5.95
N GLU A 326 -8.78 24.92 7.19
CA GLU A 326 -7.69 25.48 7.98
C GLU A 326 -6.72 24.40 8.47
N MET A 327 -7.24 23.22 8.88
CA MET A 327 -6.39 22.07 9.21
C MET A 327 -5.50 21.69 8.04
N ASN A 328 -6.08 21.53 6.84
CA ASN A 328 -5.34 21.20 5.63
C ASN A 328 -4.26 22.23 5.32
N LYS A 329 -4.56 23.54 5.42
CA LYS A 329 -3.57 24.61 5.23
C LYS A 329 -2.37 24.46 6.17
N GLN A 330 -2.60 24.20 7.45
CA GLN A 330 -1.51 24.02 8.42
C GLN A 330 -0.70 22.74 8.12
N VAL A 331 -1.36 21.65 7.77
CA VAL A 331 -0.71 20.38 7.38
C VAL A 331 0.21 20.59 6.18
N PHE A 332 -0.28 21.25 5.12
CA PHE A 332 0.55 21.57 3.96
C PHE A 332 1.71 22.48 4.33
N ALA A 333 1.51 23.49 5.18
CA ALA A 333 2.59 24.34 5.66
C ALA A 333 3.66 23.55 6.43
N LEU A 334 3.27 22.60 7.29
CA LEU A 334 4.22 21.75 8.00
C LEU A 334 4.98 20.81 7.05
N ILE A 335 4.30 20.21 6.08
CA ILE A 335 4.90 19.31 5.09
C ILE A 335 5.87 20.08 4.19
N ILE A 336 5.47 21.24 3.66
CA ILE A 336 6.21 21.98 2.63
C ILE A 336 7.22 22.94 3.25
N LEU A 337 6.77 23.78 4.18
CA LEU A 337 7.54 24.89 4.76
C LEU A 337 8.24 24.53 6.07
N ASN A 338 7.86 23.41 6.70
CA ASN A 338 8.33 23.00 8.01
C ASN A 338 8.09 24.08 9.09
N ARG A 339 6.92 24.70 9.05
CA ARG A 339 6.41 25.68 10.03
C ARG A 339 4.89 25.81 9.93
N PHE A 340 4.25 26.31 10.97
CA PHE A 340 2.87 26.79 10.89
C PHE A 340 2.78 28.10 10.10
N VAL A 341 1.56 28.47 9.68
CA VAL A 341 1.27 29.76 9.06
C VAL A 341 0.24 30.53 9.88
N THR A 342 0.40 31.84 9.95
CA THR A 342 -0.60 32.70 10.59
C THR A 342 -1.84 32.83 9.70
N GLU A 343 -3.02 32.97 10.29
CA GLU A 343 -4.23 33.31 9.55
C GLU A 343 -4.03 34.68 8.86
N ASN A 344 -4.24 34.72 7.53
CA ASN A 344 -4.24 35.88 6.61
C ASN A 344 -2.96 36.25 5.83
N VAL A 345 -1.95 35.37 5.74
CA VAL A 345 -0.77 35.65 4.88
C VAL A 345 -1.13 35.78 3.38
N PHE A 346 -2.26 35.21 2.94
CA PHE A 346 -2.68 35.26 1.52
C PHE A 346 -3.63 36.40 1.16
N GLU A 347 -4.20 37.13 2.14
CA GLU A 347 -5.02 38.33 1.86
C GLU A 347 -4.17 39.60 1.71
N SER A 348 -2.95 39.60 2.26
CA SER A 348 -2.09 40.80 2.33
C SER A 348 -1.31 41.09 1.03
N GLY A 349 -1.56 40.34 -0.05
CA GLY A 349 -0.90 40.51 -1.36
C GLY A 349 -1.66 41.36 -2.38
N VAL A 350 -2.89 41.80 -2.09
CA VAL A 350 -3.77 42.42 -3.10
C VAL A 350 -4.36 43.75 -2.61
N GLU A 351 -3.55 44.67 -2.09
CA GLU A 351 -4.01 46.05 -1.87
C GLU A 351 -2.82 47.03 -1.85
N GLY A 352 -2.86 48.05 -2.72
CA GLY A 352 -2.13 49.31 -2.47
C GLY A 352 -1.04 49.74 -3.46
N GLY A 353 -1.15 49.44 -4.75
CA GLY A 353 -0.28 50.02 -5.80
C GLY A 353 -0.92 51.20 -6.56
N GLY A 354 -1.59 52.12 -5.87
CA GLY A 354 -2.13 53.34 -6.48
C GLY A 354 -1.03 54.39 -6.68
N VAL A 355 -0.55 54.56 -7.91
CA VAL A 355 0.40 55.62 -8.26
C VAL A 355 -0.39 56.89 -8.62
N SER A 356 -0.26 57.91 -7.77
CA SER A 356 -0.67 59.27 -8.07
C SER A 356 0.50 60.01 -8.72
N ASN A 357 0.40 60.31 -10.02
CA ASN A 357 0.59 61.64 -10.62
C ASN A 357 0.43 61.60 -12.14
#